data_AF-A0A452YBT4-F1
#
_entry.id   AF-A0A452YBT4-F1
#
_cell.length_a   1.000
_cell.length_b   1.000
_cell.length_c   1.000
_cell.angle_alpha   90.00
_cell.angle_beta   90.00
_cell.angle_gamma   90.00
#
_symmetry.space_group_name_H-M   'P 1'
#
loop_
_entity.id
_entity.type
_entity.pdbx_description
1 polymer ?
#
loop_
_entity_poly.entity_id
_entity_poly.type
_entity_poly.pdbx_seq_one_letter_code
_entity_poly.pdbx_strand_id
1 'polypeptide(L)'
;NHTNSHSLFAKKYKKNHIVTEAILLCDVSQVICSLCNKEQDVQQNCSGCGACMGKYFCEKCNFFDDDISKKQYHCDGCGICRTGGIDNFFHCEKCGCCYSNVLKDSHHCVERAMHHNCPVCFEFAVPI
;
A
#
# COMPACT_ATOMS: atom_id res chain seq x y z
N ASN A 1 14.35 5.40 28.56
CA ASN A 1 13.01 5.40 27.93
C ASN A 1 13.15 5.16 26.43
N HIS A 2 13.46 3.93 26.02
CA HIS A 2 13.54 3.53 24.62
C HIS A 2 12.20 2.94 24.19
N THR A 3 11.46 3.69 23.38
CA THR A 3 10.25 3.24 22.71
C THR A 3 10.66 2.30 21.57
N ASN A 4 10.78 1.01 21.85
CA ASN A 4 10.92 -0.02 20.82
C ASN A 4 9.55 -0.23 20.15
N SER A 5 9.32 0.47 19.04
CA SER A 5 8.20 0.25 18.14
C SER A 5 8.40 -1.08 17.39
N HIS A 6 7.96 -2.18 18.01
CA HIS A 6 7.83 -3.49 17.39
C HIS A 6 6.69 -3.49 16.36
N SER A 7 7.00 -3.26 15.09
CA SER A 7 6.08 -3.38 13.95
C SER A 7 6.71 -4.26 12.86
N LEU A 8 7.05 -5.51 13.20
CA LEU A 8 7.73 -6.47 12.31
C LEU A 8 7.17 -7.89 12.51
N PHE A 9 5.88 -8.10 12.24
CA PHE A 9 5.24 -9.42 12.40
C PHE A 9 5.30 -10.31 11.14
N ALA A 10 5.46 -9.72 9.96
CA ALA A 10 5.62 -10.44 8.69
C ALA A 10 6.86 -9.98 7.92
N LYS A 11 7.71 -10.92 7.52
CA LYS A 11 8.76 -10.67 6.52
C LYS A 11 8.21 -11.08 5.15
N LYS A 12 8.11 -10.14 4.22
CA LYS A 12 7.79 -10.41 2.81
C LYS A 12 8.95 -11.15 2.15
N TYR A 13 8.67 -12.23 1.44
CA TYR A 13 9.69 -12.99 0.69
C TYR A 13 9.24 -13.17 -0.75
N LYS A 14 10.10 -12.85 -1.72
CA LYS A 14 9.83 -13.07 -3.13
C LYS A 14 10.45 -14.41 -3.54
N LYS A 15 9.65 -15.35 -4.03
CA LYS A 15 10.12 -16.72 -4.35
C LYS A 15 10.96 -16.82 -5.63
N ASN A 16 11.26 -15.71 -6.30
CA ASN A 16 12.10 -15.66 -7.50
C ASN A 16 13.15 -14.55 -7.41
N HIS A 17 14.40 -14.98 -7.36
CA HIS A 17 15.59 -14.14 -7.20
C HIS A 17 15.99 -13.53 -8.56
N ILE A 18 15.38 -12.42 -8.98
CA ILE A 18 15.95 -11.51 -9.98
C ILE A 18 15.65 -10.07 -9.55
N VAL A 19 16.69 -9.41 -9.03
CA VAL A 19 16.71 -7.97 -8.72
C VAL A 19 16.91 -7.24 -10.03
N THR A 20 15.85 -6.65 -10.59
CA THR A 20 15.93 -5.60 -11.60
C THR A 20 14.85 -4.56 -11.28
N GLU A 21 15.17 -3.31 -11.58
CA GLU A 21 14.57 -2.09 -11.04
C GLU A 21 13.05 -2.01 -11.28
N ALA A 22 12.33 -1.43 -10.31
CA ALA A 22 10.89 -1.11 -10.35
C ALA A 22 9.93 -2.30 -10.61
N ILE A 23 10.03 -3.39 -9.85
CA ILE A 23 9.04 -4.48 -9.93
C ILE A 23 8.01 -4.34 -8.81
N LEU A 24 6.84 -3.81 -9.20
CA LEU A 24 5.50 -4.03 -8.63
C LEU A 24 5.49 -4.88 -7.34
N LEU A 25 5.25 -4.24 -6.18
CA LEU A 25 5.09 -4.88 -4.86
C LEU A 25 3.95 -5.94 -4.81
N CYS A 26 3.20 -6.13 -5.89
CA CYS A 26 2.10 -7.09 -6.00
C CYS A 26 2.54 -8.54 -6.22
N ASP A 27 3.81 -8.81 -6.49
CA ASP A 27 4.29 -10.17 -6.85
C ASP A 27 4.87 -10.96 -5.65
N VAL A 28 4.55 -10.52 -4.43
CA VAL A 28 4.90 -11.25 -3.20
C VAL A 28 3.75 -12.19 -2.86
N SER A 29 3.93 -13.48 -3.12
CA SER A 29 2.91 -14.50 -2.83
C SER A 29 3.07 -15.17 -1.46
N GLN A 30 4.21 -14.97 -0.77
CA GLN A 30 4.48 -15.63 0.51
C GLN A 30 5.11 -14.72 1.57
N VAL A 31 4.83 -15.06 2.82
CA VAL A 31 5.29 -14.38 4.03
C VAL A 31 5.74 -15.39 5.08
N ILE A 32 6.67 -14.97 5.93
CA ILE A 32 7.10 -15.74 7.10
C ILE A 32 6.61 -15.03 8.36
N CYS A 33 5.89 -15.77 9.20
CA CYS A 33 5.47 -15.29 10.52
C CYS A 33 6.70 -15.14 11.41
N SER A 34 6.95 -13.95 11.96
CA SER A 34 8.12 -13.75 12.84
C SER A 34 7.98 -14.39 14.23
N LEU A 35 6.78 -14.80 14.62
CA LEU A 35 6.52 -15.42 15.93
C LEU A 35 6.72 -16.93 15.93
N CYS A 36 6.22 -17.64 14.90
CA CYS A 36 6.30 -19.10 14.82
C CYS A 36 7.15 -19.60 13.65
N ASN A 37 7.77 -18.69 12.88
CA ASN A 37 8.61 -19.00 11.71
C ASN A 37 7.94 -19.83 10.61
N LYS A 38 6.60 -19.85 10.57
CA LYS A 38 5.86 -20.55 9.52
C LYS A 38 5.87 -19.73 8.23
N GLU A 39 6.42 -20.31 7.18
CA GLU A 39 6.24 -19.88 5.78
C GLU A 39 4.82 -20.23 5.33
N GLN A 40 4.12 -19.28 4.72
CA GLN A 40 2.73 -19.41 4.32
C GLN A 40 2.38 -18.41 3.21
N ASP A 41 1.23 -18.63 2.58
CA ASP A 41 0.65 -17.67 1.66
C ASP A 41 0.24 -16.38 2.36
N VAL A 42 0.18 -15.26 1.63
CA VAL A 42 -0.17 -13.97 2.20
C VAL A 42 -1.59 -13.99 2.74
N GLN A 43 -1.74 -13.67 4.02
CA GLN A 43 -3.02 -13.52 4.70
C GLN A 43 -2.82 -12.68 5.96
N GLN A 44 -3.91 -12.12 6.48
CA GLN A 44 -3.86 -11.25 7.65
C GLN A 44 -3.40 -11.96 8.93
N ASN A 45 -3.81 -13.21 9.12
CA ASN A 45 -3.55 -13.97 10.34
C ASN A 45 -2.68 -15.19 10.03
N CYS A 46 -1.66 -15.44 10.84
CA CYS A 46 -0.80 -16.59 10.69
C CYS A 46 -1.60 -17.91 10.81
N SER A 47 -1.57 -18.76 9.79
CA SER A 47 -2.16 -20.12 9.79
C SER A 47 -1.49 -21.10 10.75
N GLY A 48 -0.37 -20.73 11.37
CA GLY A 48 0.35 -21.58 12.33
C GLY A 48 -0.01 -21.28 13.77
N CYS A 49 0.08 -20.02 14.17
CA CYS A 49 -0.13 -19.58 15.56
C CYS A 49 -1.32 -18.63 15.74
N GLY A 50 -2.04 -18.28 14.67
CA GLY A 50 -3.20 -17.37 14.72
C GLY A 50 -2.86 -15.90 14.91
N ALA A 51 -1.58 -15.52 15.00
CA ALA A 51 -1.19 -14.14 15.24
C ALA A 51 -1.59 -13.21 14.09
N CYS A 52 -2.14 -12.05 14.43
CA CYS A 52 -2.45 -10.98 13.50
C CYS A 52 -1.15 -10.31 13.02
N MET A 53 -0.90 -10.35 11.71
CA MET A 53 0.31 -9.80 11.08
C MET A 53 0.19 -8.30 10.75
N GLY A 54 -1.02 -7.76 10.78
CA GLY A 54 -1.32 -6.36 10.54
C GLY A 54 -2.80 -6.09 10.83
N LYS A 55 -3.09 -5.08 11.65
CA LYS A 55 -4.49 -4.67 11.93
C LYS A 55 -5.21 -4.22 10.67
N TYR A 56 -4.51 -3.50 9.80
CA TYR A 56 -4.91 -3.29 8.42
C TYR A 56 -4.16 -4.27 7.52
N PHE A 57 -4.92 -4.96 6.66
CA PHE A 57 -4.38 -5.84 5.63
C PHE A 57 -5.05 -5.54 4.30
N CYS A 58 -4.24 -5.34 3.26
CA CYS A 58 -4.71 -5.23 1.89
C CYS A 58 -4.13 -6.38 1.06
N GLU A 59 -5.01 -7.30 0.64
CA GLU A 59 -4.67 -8.46 -0.18
C GLU A 59 -4.11 -8.05 -1.55
N LYS A 60 -4.73 -7.06 -2.22
CA LYS A 60 -4.30 -6.59 -3.54
C LYS A 60 -2.86 -6.03 -3.54
N CYS A 61 -2.44 -5.42 -2.44
CA CYS A 61 -1.10 -4.85 -2.30
C CYS A 61 -0.16 -5.71 -1.44
N ASN A 62 -0.66 -6.85 -0.91
CA ASN A 62 -0.03 -7.62 0.14
C ASN A 62 0.50 -6.73 1.29
N PHE A 63 -0.24 -5.69 1.67
CA PHE A 63 0.24 -4.63 2.58
C PHE A 63 -0.32 -4.84 3.99
N PHE A 64 0.55 -4.67 4.99
CA PHE A 64 0.25 -4.84 6.41
C PHE A 64 0.63 -3.56 7.15
N ASP A 65 -0.26 -3.05 8.01
CA ASP A 65 0.02 -1.93 8.92
C ASP A 65 -0.73 -2.15 10.23
N ASP A 66 -0.08 -1.89 11.36
CA ASP A 66 -0.68 -2.01 12.68
C ASP A 66 -1.35 -0.71 13.15
N ASP A 67 -1.07 0.40 12.49
CA ASP A 67 -1.62 1.71 12.83
C ASP A 67 -2.87 2.03 12.02
N ILE A 68 -4.02 1.58 12.50
CA ILE A 68 -5.33 1.88 11.90
C ILE A 68 -5.75 3.36 11.99
N SER A 69 -5.04 4.18 12.77
CA SER A 69 -5.39 5.60 12.93
C SER A 69 -5.17 6.40 11.65
N LYS A 70 -4.28 5.91 10.76
CA LYS A 70 -4.05 6.50 9.44
C LYS A 70 -5.23 6.30 8.48
N LYS A 71 -6.20 5.44 8.82
CA LYS A 71 -7.38 5.13 8.00
C LYS A 71 -6.98 4.71 6.58
N GLN A 72 -6.12 3.71 6.49
CA GLN A 72 -5.65 3.15 5.23
C GLN A 72 -6.83 2.61 4.41
N TYR A 73 -6.75 2.75 3.10
CA TYR A 73 -7.70 2.15 2.17
C TYR A 73 -7.03 1.85 0.83
N HIS A 74 -7.48 0.82 0.12
CA HIS A 74 -7.04 0.57 -1.24
C HIS A 74 -7.90 1.36 -2.22
N CYS A 75 -7.26 2.07 -3.16
CA CYS A 75 -7.97 2.68 -4.28
C CYS A 75 -7.77 1.82 -5.53
N ASP A 76 -8.86 1.24 -6.03
CA ASP A 76 -8.83 0.38 -7.22
C ASP A 76 -8.39 1.13 -8.48
N GLY A 77 -8.80 2.39 -8.66
CA GLY A 77 -8.38 3.21 -9.79
C GLY A 77 -6.88 3.55 -9.78
N CYS A 78 -6.25 3.64 -8.59
CA CYS A 78 -4.80 3.85 -8.48
C CYS A 78 -3.99 2.55 -8.37
N GLY A 79 -4.63 1.43 -8.00
CA GLY A 79 -3.96 0.15 -7.75
C GLY A 79 -3.06 0.12 -6.50
N ILE A 80 -3.16 1.12 -5.61
CA ILE A 80 -2.31 1.23 -4.41
C ILE A 80 -3.11 1.60 -3.15
N CYS A 81 -2.53 1.30 -1.99
CA CYS A 81 -3.06 1.75 -0.71
C CYS A 81 -2.77 3.25 -0.48
N ARG A 82 -3.75 3.94 0.08
CA ARG A 82 -3.75 5.36 0.48
C ARG A 82 -4.08 5.47 1.96
N THR A 83 -3.91 6.66 2.53
CA THR A 83 -4.28 6.99 3.92
C THR A 83 -5.30 8.13 3.95
N GLY A 84 -5.91 8.37 5.11
CA GLY A 84 -6.86 9.47 5.32
C GLY A 84 -8.34 9.06 5.23
N GLY A 85 -8.64 7.80 4.96
CA GLY A 85 -9.99 7.22 4.95
C GLY A 85 -10.72 7.38 3.63
N ILE A 86 -11.30 6.28 3.12
CA ILE A 86 -11.93 6.23 1.79
C ILE A 86 -13.05 7.27 1.62
N ASP A 87 -13.81 7.56 2.68
CA ASP A 87 -14.93 8.51 2.64
C ASP A 87 -14.51 9.98 2.51
N ASN A 88 -13.21 10.27 2.64
CA ASN A 88 -12.67 11.63 2.53
C ASN A 88 -12.09 11.93 1.15
N PHE A 89 -12.00 10.92 0.27
CA PHE A 89 -11.38 11.02 -1.04
C PHE A 89 -12.26 10.45 -2.14
N PHE A 90 -12.04 10.90 -3.37
CA PHE A 90 -12.59 10.29 -4.57
C PHE A 90 -11.49 10.08 -5.60
N HIS A 91 -11.61 9.03 -6.39
CA HIS A 91 -10.76 8.82 -7.56
C HIS A 91 -11.33 9.60 -8.75
N CYS A 92 -10.51 10.43 -9.38
CA CYS A 92 -10.88 11.09 -10.62
C CYS A 92 -10.34 10.28 -11.81
N GLU A 93 -11.23 9.57 -12.50
CA GLU A 93 -10.88 8.73 -13.66
C GLU A 93 -10.18 9.52 -14.79
N LYS A 94 -10.53 10.80 -14.98
CA LYS A 94 -9.92 11.66 -15.99
C LYS A 94 -8.46 12.01 -15.67
N CYS A 95 -8.17 12.26 -14.39
CA CYS A 95 -6.82 12.58 -13.93
C CYS A 95 -5.99 11.31 -13.65
N GLY A 96 -6.65 10.20 -13.33
CA GLY A 96 -6.02 8.95 -12.88
C GLY A 96 -5.50 9.02 -11.44
N CYS A 97 -6.08 9.87 -10.57
CA CYS A 97 -5.59 10.06 -9.20
C CYS A 97 -6.70 10.37 -8.19
N CYS A 98 -6.37 10.14 -6.91
CA CYS A 98 -7.25 10.44 -5.79
C CYS A 98 -7.11 11.90 -5.34
N TYR A 99 -8.23 12.57 -5.12
CA TYR A 99 -8.31 13.90 -4.52
C TYR A 99 -9.21 13.87 -3.28
N SER A 100 -9.01 14.83 -2.38
CA SER A 100 -9.95 15.02 -1.27
C SER A 100 -11.34 15.40 -1.79
N ASN A 101 -12.39 14.92 -1.14
CA ASN A 101 -13.78 15.25 -1.44
C ASN A 101 -14.09 16.75 -1.38
N VAL A 102 -13.26 17.54 -0.66
CA VAL A 102 -13.34 19.01 -0.67
C VAL A 102 -13.12 19.60 -2.06
N LEU A 103 -12.35 18.91 -2.91
CA LEU A 103 -12.03 19.35 -4.27
C LEU A 103 -12.97 18.78 -5.33
N LYS A 104 -14.00 18.01 -4.95
CA LYS A 104 -14.84 17.29 -5.90
C LYS A 104 -15.49 18.21 -6.94
N ASP A 105 -15.98 19.36 -6.51
CA ASP A 105 -16.67 20.33 -7.37
C ASP A 105 -15.78 21.47 -7.88
N SER A 106 -14.54 21.57 -7.39
CA SER A 106 -13.63 22.69 -7.67
C SER A 106 -12.33 22.29 -8.36
N HIS A 107 -12.00 21.00 -8.42
CA HIS A 107 -10.79 20.56 -9.10
C HIS A 107 -10.92 20.76 -10.62
N HIS A 108 -9.92 21.43 -11.19
CA HIS A 108 -9.78 21.48 -12.63
C HIS A 108 -9.08 20.21 -13.09
N CYS A 109 -9.80 19.34 -13.79
CA CYS A 109 -9.22 18.14 -14.39
C CYS A 109 -8.12 18.55 -15.38
N VAL A 110 -6.88 18.16 -15.09
CA VAL A 110 -5.81 18.16 -16.07
C VAL A 110 -5.64 16.72 -16.50
N GLU A 111 -6.07 16.40 -17.72
CA GLU A 111 -5.91 15.05 -18.27
C GLU A 111 -4.45 14.62 -18.15
N ARG A 112 -4.24 13.42 -17.61
CA ARG A 112 -2.90 12.84 -17.47
C ARG A 112 -1.91 13.71 -16.67
N ALA A 113 -2.36 14.51 -15.70
CA ALA A 113 -1.51 15.34 -14.85
C ALA A 113 -0.30 14.60 -14.25
N MET A 114 -0.45 13.29 -14.03
CA MET A 114 0.54 12.40 -13.41
C MET A 114 1.49 11.72 -14.42
N HIS A 115 1.26 11.92 -15.73
CA HIS A 115 2.15 11.45 -16.81
C HIS A 115 3.23 12.49 -17.16
N HIS A 116 3.28 13.61 -16.47
CA HIS A 116 4.39 14.54 -16.58
C HIS A 116 5.48 14.13 -15.60
N ASN A 117 6.69 13.89 -16.13
CA ASN A 117 7.89 13.69 -15.32
C ASN A 117 8.00 14.84 -14.31
N CYS A 118 8.14 14.52 -13.03
CA CYS A 118 8.45 15.55 -12.04
C CYS A 118 9.70 16.31 -12.50
N PRO A 119 9.68 17.63 -12.73
CA PRO A 119 10.85 18.36 -13.26
C PRO A 119 12.02 18.41 -12.26
N VAL A 120 11.79 17.94 -11.03
CA VAL A 120 12.81 17.87 -9.97
C VAL A 120 13.48 16.50 -9.91
N CYS A 121 12.73 15.39 -10.03
CA CYS A 121 13.29 14.04 -9.91
C CYS A 121 13.20 13.18 -11.18
N PHE A 122 12.58 13.67 -12.26
CA PHE A 122 12.30 12.95 -13.51
C PHE A 122 11.54 11.62 -13.37
N GLU A 123 11.07 11.28 -12.18
CA GLU A 123 10.24 10.12 -11.92
C GLU A 123 8.75 10.42 -12.23
N PHE A 124 8.00 9.35 -12.53
CA PHE A 124 6.54 9.42 -12.58
C PHE A 124 6.04 9.91 -11.24
N ALA A 125 5.34 11.05 -11.24
CA ALA A 125 4.69 11.56 -10.05
C ALA A 125 3.49 10.64 -9.75
N VAL A 126 3.74 9.47 -9.15
CA VAL A 126 2.71 8.80 -8.36
C VAL A 126 2.70 9.59 -7.05
N PRO A 127 1.65 10.38 -6.76
CA PRO A 127 1.56 11.04 -5.48
C PRO A 127 1.54 9.89 -4.49
N ILE A 128 2.38 9.91 -3.47
CA ILE A 128 2.45 8.89 -2.41
C ILE A 128 1.57 9.38 -1.27
#